data_AF-A0A7R9FL75-F1
#
_entry.id   AF-A0A7R9FL75-F1
#
_cell.length_a   1.000
_cell.length_b   1.000
_cell.length_c   1.000
_cell.angle_alpha   90.00
_cell.angle_beta   90.00
_cell.angle_gamma   90.00
#
_symmetry.space_group_name_H-M   'P 1'
#
loop_
_entity.id
_entity.type
_entity.pdbx_description
1 polymer ?
#
loop_
_entity_poly.entity_id
_entity_poly.type
_entity_poly.pdbx_seq_one_letter_code
_entity_poly.pdbx_strand_id
1 'polypeptide(L)'
;MPEHTPAPTPSRSVYGFVLYLSSYSALSVYLVWAFVPDNILHSIGLTYWPQKYWAVAIPIHLCVALALFAFLIYPSINLIMTPPLHDVRTITDAHAININGKNVPPSGIPPVSDIPISEESWRLNLEEVTPHLHKGRVEKDLGKTTLSSPDGDSNLYFPILGSLAQHDEQVS
;
A
#
# COMPACT_ATOMS: atom_id res chain seq x y z
N MET A 1 -24.82 -28.61 0.25
CA MET A 1 -23.72 -27.86 -0.41
C MET A 1 -22.42 -28.40 0.17
N PRO A 2 -21.42 -28.80 -0.63
CA PRO A 2 -20.15 -29.29 -0.08
C PRO A 2 -19.44 -28.12 0.61
N GLU A 3 -19.04 -28.30 1.86
CA GLU A 3 -18.26 -27.31 2.61
C GLU A 3 -16.91 -27.08 1.92
N HIS A 4 -16.61 -25.81 1.61
CA HIS A 4 -15.25 -25.37 1.33
C HIS A 4 -14.48 -25.29 2.65
N THR A 5 -14.12 -26.44 3.21
CA THR A 5 -13.17 -26.48 4.32
C THR A 5 -11.79 -26.06 3.79
N PRO A 6 -11.08 -25.11 4.43
CA PRO A 6 -9.74 -24.69 4.02
C PRO A 6 -8.66 -25.77 4.23
N ALA A 7 -9.04 -26.92 4.80
CA ALA A 7 -8.14 -28.03 5.04
C ALA A 7 -7.69 -28.67 3.72
N PRO A 8 -6.38 -28.96 3.54
CA PRO A 8 -5.88 -29.60 2.34
C PRO A 8 -6.52 -30.98 2.21
N THR A 9 -7.35 -31.17 1.19
CA THR A 9 -7.92 -32.48 0.89
C THR A 9 -6.80 -33.42 0.42
N PRO A 10 -6.86 -34.73 0.74
CA PRO A 10 -5.86 -35.69 0.29
C PRO A 10 -5.79 -35.78 -1.25
N SER A 11 -6.86 -35.45 -1.96
CA SER A 11 -6.83 -35.32 -3.43
C SER A 11 -5.95 -34.16 -3.91
N ARG A 12 -5.91 -33.03 -3.18
CA ARG A 12 -5.11 -31.85 -3.54
C ARG A 12 -3.61 -32.07 -3.34
N SER A 13 -3.21 -32.86 -2.34
CA SER A 13 -1.80 -33.16 -2.06
C SER A 13 -1.16 -34.07 -3.12
N VAL A 14 -1.94 -34.98 -3.72
CA VAL A 14 -1.45 -35.87 -4.78
C VAL A 14 -0.99 -35.08 -6.01
N TYR A 15 -1.73 -34.04 -6.43
CA TYR A 15 -1.32 -33.21 -7.58
C TYR A 15 0.03 -32.51 -7.33
N GLY A 16 0.22 -31.96 -6.13
CA GLY A 16 1.49 -31.33 -5.76
C GLY A 16 2.65 -32.32 -5.75
N PHE A 17 2.43 -33.53 -5.25
CA PHE A 17 3.43 -34.59 -5.25
C PHE A 17 3.80 -35.07 -6.65
N VAL A 18 2.81 -35.29 -7.52
CA VAL A 18 3.05 -35.66 -8.93
C VAL A 18 3.79 -34.56 -9.66
N LEU A 19 3.38 -33.29 -9.47
CA LEU A 19 4.04 -32.13 -10.06
C LEU A 19 5.49 -32.00 -9.58
N TYR A 20 5.76 -32.27 -8.29
CA TYR A 20 7.10 -32.26 -7.72
C TYR A 20 7.99 -33.30 -8.41
N LEU A 21 7.56 -34.55 -8.48
CA LEU A 21 8.32 -35.62 -9.14
C LEU A 21 8.51 -35.35 -10.63
N SER A 22 7.45 -34.90 -11.32
CA SER A 22 7.53 -34.60 -12.75
C SER A 22 8.48 -33.43 -13.01
N SER A 23 8.44 -32.37 -12.20
CA SER A 23 9.32 -31.21 -12.35
C SER A 23 10.79 -31.57 -12.15
N TYR A 24 11.10 -32.38 -11.13
CA TYR A 24 12.46 -32.88 -10.93
C TYR A 24 12.93 -33.74 -12.10
N SER A 25 12.12 -34.69 -12.55
CA SER A 25 12.47 -35.56 -13.67
C SER A 25 12.70 -34.77 -14.98
N ALA A 26 11.83 -33.81 -15.29
CA ALA A 26 11.94 -32.95 -16.46
C ALA A 26 13.18 -32.06 -16.37
N LEU A 27 13.47 -31.49 -15.18
CA LEU A 27 14.68 -30.70 -14.96
C LEU A 27 15.94 -31.56 -15.14
N SER A 28 15.98 -32.80 -14.64
CA SER A 28 17.12 -33.69 -14.84
C SER A 28 17.37 -33.97 -16.33
N VAL A 29 16.32 -34.30 -17.10
CA VAL A 29 16.44 -34.52 -18.55
C VAL A 29 16.91 -33.25 -19.25
N TYR A 30 16.37 -32.10 -18.87
CA TYR A 30 16.76 -30.81 -19.42
C TYR A 30 18.24 -30.50 -19.18
N LEU A 31 18.74 -30.71 -17.95
CA LEU A 31 20.15 -30.46 -17.62
C LEU A 31 21.07 -31.41 -18.38
N VAL A 32 20.73 -32.70 -18.48
CA VAL A 32 21.50 -33.66 -19.28
C VAL A 32 21.57 -33.21 -20.73
N TRP A 33 20.46 -32.83 -21.34
CA TRP A 33 20.43 -32.32 -22.71
C TRP A 33 21.23 -31.01 -22.88
N ALA A 34 21.12 -30.08 -21.93
CA ALA A 34 21.82 -28.80 -21.97
C ALA A 34 23.35 -28.97 -21.89
N PHE A 35 23.84 -29.80 -20.96
CA PHE A 35 25.28 -29.95 -20.69
C PHE A 35 25.99 -30.96 -21.59
N VAL A 36 25.33 -32.03 -22.04
CA VAL A 36 25.99 -33.05 -22.87
C VAL A 36 26.20 -32.52 -24.28
N PRO A 37 27.42 -32.52 -24.83
CA PRO A 37 27.71 -31.95 -26.15
C PRO A 37 27.11 -32.77 -27.30
N ASP A 38 26.84 -32.11 -28.43
CA ASP A 38 26.05 -32.68 -29.55
C ASP A 38 26.73 -33.91 -30.19
N ASN A 39 28.06 -34.00 -30.14
CA ASN A 39 28.80 -35.16 -30.64
C ASN A 39 28.42 -36.45 -29.89
N ILE A 40 28.16 -36.37 -28.58
CA ILE A 40 27.72 -37.52 -27.78
C ILE A 40 26.24 -37.80 -28.04
N LEU A 41 25.41 -36.77 -28.24
CA LEU A 41 24.00 -36.96 -28.59
C LEU A 41 23.85 -37.63 -29.97
N HIS A 42 24.70 -37.25 -30.93
CA HIS A 42 24.66 -37.86 -32.26
C HIS A 42 25.12 -39.33 -32.23
N SER A 43 26.06 -39.70 -31.36
CA SER A 43 26.51 -41.09 -31.25
C SER A 43 25.47 -42.02 -30.62
N ILE A 44 24.60 -41.50 -29.76
CA ILE A 44 23.45 -42.24 -29.20
C ILE A 44 22.21 -42.24 -30.12
N GLY A 45 22.33 -41.72 -31.35
CA GLY A 45 21.26 -41.71 -32.35
C GLY A 45 20.26 -40.56 -32.22
N LEU A 46 20.57 -39.54 -31.40
CA LEU A 46 19.72 -38.38 -31.16
C LEU A 46 20.16 -37.20 -32.03
N THR A 47 19.84 -37.26 -33.33
CA THR A 47 20.31 -36.31 -34.35
C THR A 47 19.39 -35.11 -34.61
N TYR A 48 18.13 -35.12 -34.14
CA TYR A 48 17.14 -34.08 -34.46
C TYR A 48 16.64 -33.34 -33.21
N TRP A 49 17.54 -32.66 -32.50
CA TRP A 49 17.20 -31.81 -31.36
C TRP A 49 17.21 -30.31 -31.73
N PRO A 50 16.41 -29.48 -31.03
CA PRO A 50 16.51 -28.04 -31.17
C PRO A 50 17.92 -27.56 -30.79
N GLN A 51 18.33 -26.44 -31.39
CA GLN A 51 19.64 -25.85 -31.15
C GLN A 51 19.87 -25.58 -29.65
N LYS A 52 21.08 -25.85 -29.14
CA LYS A 52 21.47 -25.62 -27.74
C LYS A 52 21.26 -24.18 -27.24
N TYR A 53 21.18 -23.20 -28.14
CA TYR A 53 20.78 -21.83 -27.81
C TYR A 53 19.48 -21.78 -26.98
N TRP A 54 18.52 -22.67 -27.28
CA TRP A 54 17.26 -22.74 -26.56
C TRP A 54 17.41 -23.13 -25.08
N ALA A 55 18.49 -23.83 -24.70
CA ALA A 55 18.80 -24.12 -23.30
C ALA A 55 19.08 -22.85 -22.46
N VAL A 56 19.43 -21.74 -23.10
CA VAL A 56 19.64 -20.45 -22.43
C VAL A 56 18.46 -19.51 -22.70
N ALA A 57 17.88 -19.57 -23.89
CA ALA A 57 16.74 -18.73 -24.23
C ALA A 57 15.51 -19.04 -23.36
N ILE A 58 15.17 -20.32 -23.13
CA ILE A 58 14.01 -20.73 -22.32
C ILE A 58 14.02 -20.09 -20.91
N PRO A 59 15.09 -20.24 -20.10
CA PRO A 59 15.09 -19.66 -18.75
C PRO A 59 15.07 -18.12 -18.78
N ILE A 60 15.73 -17.49 -19.76
CA ILE A 60 15.69 -16.02 -19.89
C ILE A 60 14.27 -15.54 -20.24
N HIS A 61 13.62 -16.16 -21.22
CA HIS A 61 12.24 -15.80 -21.58
C HIS A 61 11.26 -16.05 -20.43
N LEU A 62 11.43 -17.15 -19.69
CA LEU A 62 10.62 -17.41 -18.49
C LEU A 62 10.81 -16.33 -17.43
N CYS A 63 12.05 -15.94 -17.12
CA CYS A 63 12.35 -14.87 -16.17
C CYS A 63 11.77 -13.53 -16.62
N VAL A 64 11.91 -13.17 -17.90
CA VAL A 64 11.34 -11.94 -18.45
C VAL A 64 9.82 -11.97 -18.40
N ALA A 65 9.19 -13.08 -18.79
CA ALA A 65 7.74 -13.23 -18.74
C ALA A 65 7.21 -13.13 -17.29
N LEU A 66 7.88 -13.77 -16.33
CA LEU A 66 7.54 -13.68 -14.91
C LEU A 66 7.70 -12.26 -14.37
N ALA A 67 8.79 -11.58 -14.72
CA ALA A 67 9.02 -10.19 -14.31
C ALA A 67 7.95 -9.25 -14.89
N LEU A 68 7.66 -9.35 -16.20
CA LEU A 68 6.60 -8.57 -16.83
C LEU A 68 5.24 -8.86 -16.21
N PHE A 69 4.95 -10.14 -15.93
CA PHE A 69 3.70 -10.53 -15.30
C PHE A 69 3.58 -9.95 -13.89
N ALA A 70 4.60 -10.12 -13.05
CA ALA A 70 4.57 -9.69 -11.65
C ALA A 70 4.57 -8.18 -11.48
N PHE A 71 5.37 -7.45 -12.27
CA PHE A 71 5.59 -6.01 -12.07
C PHE A 71 4.74 -5.10 -12.95
N LEU A 72 4.25 -5.59 -14.10
CA LEU A 72 3.43 -4.79 -14.99
C LEU A 72 2.01 -5.31 -15.04
N ILE A 73 1.82 -6.55 -15.48
CA ILE A 73 0.49 -7.08 -15.79
C ILE A 73 -0.36 -7.18 -14.52
N TYR A 74 0.15 -7.83 -13.48
CA TYR A 74 -0.57 -8.04 -12.23
C TYR A 74 -0.98 -6.72 -11.57
N PRO A 75 -0.10 -5.74 -11.30
CA PRO A 75 -0.52 -4.47 -10.72
C PRO A 75 -1.42 -3.67 -11.67
N SER A 76 -1.22 -3.75 -12.99
CA SER A 76 -2.11 -3.08 -13.96
C SER A 76 -3.54 -3.62 -13.89
N ILE A 77 -3.71 -4.94 -13.79
CA ILE A 77 -5.03 -5.56 -13.61
C ILE A 77 -5.65 -5.13 -12.27
N ASN A 78 -4.86 -5.14 -11.19
CA ASN A 78 -5.34 -4.68 -9.88
C ASN A 78 -5.78 -3.21 -9.92
N LEU A 79 -5.06 -2.35 -10.63
CA LEU A 79 -5.43 -0.94 -10.80
C LEU A 79 -6.70 -0.76 -11.65
N ILE A 80 -6.91 -1.58 -12.68
CA ILE A 80 -8.14 -1.56 -13.49
C ILE A 80 -9.36 -2.01 -12.66
N MET A 81 -9.18 -2.97 -11.76
CA MET A 81 -10.24 -3.48 -10.89
C MET A 81 -10.54 -2.57 -9.69
N THR A 82 -9.63 -1.65 -9.34
CA THR A 82 -9.79 -0.73 -8.21
C THR A 82 -10.47 0.57 -8.67
N PRO A 83 -11.39 1.15 -7.87
CA PRO A 83 -11.91 2.50 -8.13
C PRO A 83 -10.79 3.54 -8.25
N PRO A 84 -11.02 4.68 -8.94
CA PRO A 84 -10.02 5.74 -9.04
C PRO A 84 -9.59 6.22 -7.64
N LEU A 85 -8.31 6.59 -7.50
CA LEU A 85 -7.67 6.95 -6.22
C LEU A 85 -8.38 8.06 -5.43
N HIS A 86 -9.21 8.86 -6.09
CA HIS A 86 -9.99 9.95 -5.49
C HIS A 86 -11.40 9.54 -5.06
N ASP A 87 -11.79 8.28 -5.23
CA ASP A 87 -13.09 7.79 -4.78
C ASP A 87 -13.05 7.40 -3.30
N VAL A 88 -13.96 7.98 -2.52
CA VAL A 88 -14.16 7.71 -1.09
C VAL A 88 -14.44 6.23 -0.84
N ARG A 89 -14.98 5.50 -1.82
CA ARG A 89 -15.21 4.04 -1.75
C ARG A 89 -13.93 3.22 -1.60
N THR A 90 -12.76 3.80 -1.91
CA THR A 90 -11.46 3.17 -1.67
C THR A 90 -11.08 3.16 -0.18
N ILE A 91 -11.65 4.09 0.60
CA ILE A 91 -11.32 4.33 2.02
C ILE A 91 -12.48 3.85 2.92
N THR A 92 -13.72 3.89 2.44
CA THR A 92 -14.94 3.62 3.22
C THR A 92 -15.76 2.52 2.55
N ASP A 93 -16.11 1.50 3.31
CA ASP A 93 -16.95 0.38 2.86
C ASP A 93 -18.43 0.57 3.27
N ALA A 94 -19.30 -0.38 2.89
CA ALA A 94 -20.72 -0.33 3.22
C ALA A 94 -21.02 -0.57 4.71
N HIS A 95 -20.04 -1.02 5.49
CA HIS A 95 -20.17 -1.28 6.91
C HIS A 95 -19.59 -0.16 7.78
N ALA A 96 -18.96 0.86 7.17
CA ALA A 96 -18.44 2.01 7.88
C ALA A 96 -19.55 2.75 8.64
N ILE A 97 -19.31 2.99 9.93
CA ILE A 97 -20.26 3.63 10.84
C ILE A 97 -19.89 5.11 10.96
N ASN A 98 -20.54 5.99 10.18
CA ASN A 98 -20.31 7.43 10.28
C ASN A 98 -21.22 8.10 11.35
N ILE A 99 -20.72 9.12 12.05
CA ILE A 99 -21.48 9.92 13.04
C ILE A 99 -22.30 11.04 12.38
N ASN A 100 -21.93 11.49 11.17
CA ASN A 100 -22.59 12.61 10.49
C ASN A 100 -24.10 12.36 10.38
N GLY A 101 -24.88 13.26 10.98
CA GLY A 101 -26.35 13.20 10.99
C GLY A 101 -26.98 12.53 12.21
N LYS A 102 -26.21 12.01 13.18
CA LYS A 102 -26.74 11.53 14.47
C LYS A 102 -26.67 12.63 15.53
N ASN A 103 -27.80 12.92 16.17
CA ASN A 103 -27.87 13.89 17.27
C ASN A 103 -27.14 13.33 18.51
N VAL A 104 -25.89 13.72 18.71
CA VAL A 104 -25.14 13.41 19.94
C VAL A 104 -25.47 14.49 20.98
N PRO A 105 -25.93 14.14 22.19
CA PRO A 105 -26.15 15.11 23.26
C PRO A 105 -24.84 15.85 23.59
N PRO A 106 -24.85 17.17 23.79
CA PRO A 106 -23.62 17.98 24.00
C PRO A 106 -22.82 17.66 25.28
N SER A 107 -23.30 16.75 26.13
CA SER A 107 -22.61 16.27 27.34
C SER A 107 -22.53 14.74 27.43
N GLY A 108 -22.82 14.03 26.33
CA GLY A 108 -22.78 12.56 26.28
C GLY A 108 -21.46 12.02 25.74
N ILE A 109 -21.15 10.77 26.08
CA ILE A 109 -20.07 10.01 25.42
C ILE A 109 -20.52 9.73 23.98
N PRO A 110 -19.71 10.03 22.95
CA PRO A 110 -20.07 9.76 21.57
C PRO A 110 -20.19 8.25 21.32
N PRO A 111 -21.15 7.81 20.47
CA PRO A 111 -21.26 6.41 20.09
C PRO A 111 -20.03 5.96 19.28
N VAL A 112 -19.73 4.66 19.32
CA VAL A 112 -18.64 4.09 18.51
C VAL A 112 -18.91 4.27 17.02
N SER A 113 -17.90 4.72 16.29
CA SER A 113 -18.00 5.10 14.89
C SER A 113 -16.61 5.22 14.27
N ASP A 114 -16.54 5.08 12.96
CA ASP A 114 -15.30 5.21 12.22
C ASP A 114 -14.98 6.68 11.98
N ILE A 115 -13.76 7.06 12.35
CA ILE A 115 -13.21 8.40 12.10
C ILE A 115 -12.51 8.33 10.73
N PRO A 116 -12.78 9.28 9.81
CA PRO A 116 -12.12 9.27 8.52
C PRO A 116 -10.61 9.48 8.70
N ILE A 117 -9.80 8.79 7.91
CA ILE A 117 -8.33 8.81 8.04
C ILE A 117 -7.73 10.22 7.88
N SER A 118 -8.37 11.08 7.09
CA SER A 118 -8.00 12.49 6.97
C SER A 118 -8.10 13.21 8.31
N GLU A 119 -9.09 12.84 9.14
CA GLU A 119 -9.26 13.43 10.46
C GLU A 119 -8.18 13.00 11.46
N GLU A 120 -7.85 11.72 11.48
CA GLU A 120 -6.82 11.22 12.39
C GLU A 120 -5.42 11.71 12.01
N SER A 121 -5.11 11.75 10.71
CA SER A 121 -3.81 12.23 10.24
C SER A 121 -3.56 13.69 10.63
N TRP A 122 -4.56 14.56 10.58
CA TRP A 122 -4.37 15.95 11.04
C TRP A 122 -4.30 16.04 12.56
N ARG A 123 -5.06 15.22 13.30
CA ARG A 123 -5.01 15.20 14.77
C ARG A 123 -3.64 14.81 15.28
N LEU A 124 -3.07 13.73 14.74
CA LEU A 124 -1.72 13.27 15.11
C LEU A 124 -0.67 14.33 14.75
N ASN A 125 -0.79 14.97 13.59
CA ASN A 125 0.13 16.04 13.21
C ASN A 125 0.06 17.24 14.15
N LEU A 126 -1.13 17.62 14.61
CA LEU A 126 -1.29 18.70 15.59
C LEU A 126 -0.75 18.31 16.98
N GLU A 127 -0.92 17.07 17.40
CA GLU A 127 -0.35 16.59 18.67
C GLU A 127 1.19 16.61 18.64
N GLU A 128 1.79 16.32 17.50
CA GLU A 128 3.24 16.42 17.31
C GLU A 128 3.72 17.89 17.28
N VAL A 129 2.98 18.79 16.63
CA VAL A 129 3.38 20.20 16.45
C VAL A 129 3.10 21.06 17.68
N THR A 130 2.07 20.75 18.48
CA THR A 130 1.66 21.51 19.67
C THR A 130 2.74 21.72 20.74
N PRO A 131 3.57 20.75 21.14
CA PRO A 131 4.65 21.00 22.10
C PRO A 131 5.73 21.96 21.56
N HIS A 132 5.98 21.95 20.26
CA HIS A 132 6.97 22.84 19.62
C HIS A 132 6.43 24.27 19.45
N LEU A 133 5.14 24.43 19.15
CA LEU A 133 4.49 25.74 19.12
C LEU A 133 4.41 26.38 20.51
N HIS A 134 4.21 25.59 21.56
CA HIS A 134 4.28 26.08 22.94
C HIS A 134 5.68 26.62 23.27
N LYS A 135 6.73 25.89 22.87
CA LYS A 135 8.13 26.30 23.09
C LYS A 135 8.50 27.57 22.32
N GLY A 136 8.14 27.67 21.05
CA GLY A 136 8.40 28.85 20.22
C GLY A 136 7.58 30.09 20.60
N ARG A 137 6.38 29.91 21.20
CA ARG A 137 5.58 31.00 21.77
C ARG A 137 6.15 31.47 23.10
N VAL A 138 6.52 30.55 24.00
CA VAL A 138 7.19 30.89 25.26
C VAL A 138 8.52 31.62 25.00
N GLU A 139 9.31 31.21 24.02
CA GLU A 139 10.58 31.86 23.68
C GLU A 139 10.38 33.28 23.07
N LYS A 140 9.34 33.47 22.24
CA LYS A 140 8.96 34.79 21.71
C LYS A 140 8.39 35.73 22.76
N ASP A 141 7.65 35.21 23.73
CA ASP A 141 7.07 36.02 24.82
C ASP A 141 8.15 36.37 25.87
N LEU A 142 9.10 35.46 26.13
CA LEU A 142 10.25 35.73 27.00
C LEU A 142 11.22 36.77 26.40
N GLY A 143 11.37 36.80 25.07
CA GLY A 143 12.15 37.81 24.37
C GLY A 143 11.51 39.21 24.31
N LYS A 144 10.19 39.31 24.53
CA LYS A 144 9.44 40.58 24.58
C LYS A 144 9.29 41.13 26.00
N THR A 145 9.41 40.29 27.04
CA THR A 145 9.15 40.69 28.43
C THR A 145 10.31 41.45 29.10
N THR A 146 11.46 41.60 28.44
CA THR A 146 12.60 42.36 29.00
C THR A 146 12.65 43.84 28.62
N LEU A 147 11.69 44.37 27.83
CA LEU A 147 11.57 45.81 27.60
C LEU A 147 10.10 46.25 27.61
N SER A 148 9.79 47.14 28.56
CA SER A 148 8.58 47.95 28.74
C SER A 148 7.33 47.28 29.36
N SER A 149 7.20 47.49 30.68
CA SER A 149 5.95 47.89 31.34
C SER A 149 5.83 49.42 31.18
N PRO A 150 4.65 50.08 31.02
CA PRO A 150 3.46 49.87 31.84
C PRO A 150 2.08 50.09 31.16
N ASP A 151 1.05 49.96 32.01
CA ASP A 151 -0.32 50.47 31.96
C ASP A 151 -1.39 49.70 31.17
N GLY A 152 -2.50 49.56 31.90
CA GLY A 152 -3.63 48.73 31.54
C GLY A 152 -4.58 49.39 30.55
N ASP A 153 -5.29 48.53 29.82
CA ASP A 153 -6.71 48.68 29.62
C ASP A 153 -7.30 47.36 29.14
N SER A 154 -8.50 47.10 29.63
CA SER A 154 -9.39 46.01 29.23
C SER A 154 -9.66 46.02 27.72
N ASN A 155 -9.44 44.88 27.04
CA ASN A 155 -10.12 44.35 25.83
C ASN A 155 -9.14 43.55 24.96
N LEU A 156 -9.02 42.23 25.16
CA LEU A 156 -8.20 41.38 24.29
C LEU A 156 -8.72 39.93 24.26
N TYR A 157 -9.95 39.75 23.78
CA TYR A 157 -10.34 38.51 23.12
C TYR A 157 -11.08 38.90 21.85
N PHE A 158 -10.79 38.21 20.74
CA PHE A 158 -11.29 38.42 19.36
C PHE A 158 -10.46 39.37 18.48
N PRO A 159 -9.35 38.88 17.90
CA PRO A 159 -9.09 39.24 16.50
C PRO A 159 -8.54 38.12 15.60
N ILE A 160 -8.63 36.82 15.95
CA ILE A 160 -8.03 35.75 15.12
C ILE A 160 -9.01 35.13 14.10
N LEU A 161 -10.33 35.32 14.25
CA LEU A 161 -11.30 34.80 13.27
C LEU A 161 -11.55 35.73 12.06
N GLY A 162 -11.12 37.00 12.11
CA GLY A 162 -11.35 37.95 11.01
C GLY A 162 -10.28 37.92 9.91
N SER A 163 -9.05 37.48 10.21
CA SER A 163 -7.92 37.64 9.27
C SER A 163 -7.73 36.48 8.29
N LEU A 164 -8.35 35.33 8.51
CA LEU A 164 -8.25 34.19 7.59
C LEU A 164 -9.33 34.19 6.49
N ALA A 165 -10.40 34.98 6.66
CA ALA A 165 -11.43 35.13 5.63
C ALA A 165 -11.01 36.04 4.46
N GLN A 166 -9.94 36.83 4.62
CA GLN A 166 -9.59 37.91 3.68
C GLN A 166 -8.40 37.58 2.78
N HIS A 167 -7.77 36.41 2.94
CA HIS A 167 -6.64 36.01 2.10
C HIS A 167 -7.02 35.10 0.92
N ASP A 168 -8.26 34.56 0.90
CA ASP A 168 -8.74 33.67 -0.16
C ASP A 168 -9.44 34.41 -1.33
N GLU A 169 -9.64 35.73 -1.22
CA GLU A 169 -10.32 36.55 -2.25
C GLU A 169 -9.34 37.33 -3.16
N GLN A 170 -8.04 37.03 -3.14
CA GLN A 170 -7.03 37.74 -3.97
C GLN A 170 -6.06 36.82 -4.73
N VAL A 171 -6.41 35.54 -4.89
CA VAL A 171 -5.71 34.65 -5.84
C VAL A 171 -6.72 34.03 -6.80
N SER A 172 -7.26 34.88 -7.68
CA SER A 172 -7.80 34.54 -9.00
C SER A 172 -7.30 35.56 -10.02
#